data_AF-A0AAV4LP25-F1
#
_entry.id   AF-A0AAV4LP25-F1
#
_cell.length_a   1.000
_cell.length_b   1.000
_cell.length_c   1.000
_cell.angle_alpha   90.00
_cell.angle_beta   90.00
_cell.angle_gamma   90.00
#
_symmetry.space_group_name_H-M   'P 1'
#
loop_
_entity.id
_entity.type
_entity.pdbx_description
1 polymer ?
#
loop_
_entity_poly.entity_id
_entity_poly.type
_entity_poly.pdbx_seq_one_letter_code
_entity_poly.pdbx_strand_id
1 'polypeptide(L)'
;MDPLSRRLRQLYPSVQIRTSDSREFGTNHLLYIDDLKLLAKDEEVMQKMTKETEEYLTHIGLIINRDKSATNSSRCADTARLLEGPETYKYLGITETRYSSVSRGMYSRICEEIKKRVNMLLDTDLSAKNLFRAVNQYALTVPNYYIGVVPMEPYQFARLDRMVRTQLYEKGAHKHCANISRL
;
A
#
# COMPACT_ATOMS: atom_id res chain seq x y z
N MET A 1 15.51 -18.14 -2.58
CA MET A 1 14.98 -17.93 -1.22
C MET A 1 16.12 -17.46 -0.36
N ASP A 2 15.99 -16.29 0.26
CA ASP A 2 17.02 -15.72 1.13
C ASP A 2 17.22 -16.57 2.41
N PRO A 3 18.36 -16.42 3.10
CA PRO A 3 18.69 -17.28 4.23
C PRO A 3 17.77 -17.08 5.45
N LEU A 4 17.30 -15.86 5.71
CA LEU A 4 16.36 -15.58 6.80
C LEU A 4 15.04 -16.31 6.57
N SER A 5 14.48 -16.20 5.36
CA SER A 5 13.22 -16.87 5.00
C SER A 5 13.31 -18.39 5.07
N ARG A 6 14.50 -18.99 4.82
CA ARG A 6 14.72 -20.43 5.03
C ARG A 6 14.71 -20.78 6.51
N ARG A 7 15.42 -20.00 7.32
CA ARG A 7 15.53 -20.20 8.77
C ARG A 7 14.18 -20.08 9.47
N LEU A 8 13.41 -19.03 9.15
CA LEU A 8 12.07 -18.83 9.69
C LEU A 8 11.12 -19.98 9.34
N ARG A 9 11.13 -20.47 8.10
CA ARG A 9 10.27 -21.60 7.68
C ARG A 9 10.65 -22.93 8.30
N GLN A 10 11.92 -23.13 8.60
CA GLN A 10 12.38 -24.37 9.23
C GLN A 10 12.01 -24.42 10.72
N LEU A 11 12.07 -23.27 11.40
CA LEU A 11 11.92 -23.20 12.85
C LEU A 11 10.49 -22.97 13.33
N TYR A 12 9.65 -22.29 12.55
CA TYR A 12 8.34 -21.81 13.02
C TYR A 12 7.19 -22.25 12.13
N PRO A 13 6.01 -22.55 12.72
CA PRO A 13 4.84 -22.99 11.98
C PRO A 13 4.31 -21.89 11.04
N SER A 14 3.76 -22.31 9.90
CA SER A 14 3.08 -21.40 8.95
C SER A 14 1.66 -21.04 9.41
N VAL A 15 1.25 -19.80 9.12
CA VAL A 15 -0.14 -19.38 9.16
C VAL A 15 -0.79 -19.70 7.82
N GLN A 16 -1.96 -20.33 7.84
CA GLN A 16 -2.73 -20.60 6.62
C GLN A 16 -3.55 -19.36 6.25
N ILE A 17 -3.34 -18.85 5.05
CA ILE A 17 -4.06 -17.71 4.48
C ILE A 17 -4.96 -18.25 3.39
N ARG A 18 -6.28 -18.05 3.55
CA ARG A 18 -7.25 -18.36 2.49
C ARG A 18 -7.28 -17.22 1.49
N THR A 19 -7.06 -17.57 0.22
CA THR A 19 -7.19 -16.63 -0.90
C THR A 19 -8.62 -16.65 -1.44
N SER A 20 -8.98 -15.63 -2.23
CA SER A 20 -10.29 -15.51 -2.90
C SER A 20 -10.66 -16.73 -3.74
N ASP A 21 -9.66 -17.42 -4.29
CA ASP A 21 -9.84 -18.55 -5.21
C ASP A 21 -9.91 -19.89 -4.46
N SER A 22 -10.21 -19.86 -3.16
CA SER A 22 -10.21 -21.04 -2.27
C SER A 22 -8.87 -21.77 -2.16
N ARG A 23 -7.77 -21.18 -2.61
CA ARG A 23 -6.41 -21.73 -2.39
C ARG A 23 -5.95 -21.37 -0.98
N GLU A 24 -5.39 -22.36 -0.28
CA GLU A 24 -4.74 -22.15 1.02
C GLU A 24 -3.24 -21.94 0.80
N PHE A 25 -2.74 -20.78 1.24
CA PHE A 25 -1.33 -20.45 1.19
C PHE A 25 -0.77 -20.39 2.61
N GLY A 26 0.13 -21.31 2.92
CA GLY A 26 0.81 -21.38 4.22
C GLY A 26 2.10 -20.58 4.20
N THR A 27 2.18 -19.50 5.00
CA THR A 27 3.46 -18.82 5.25
C THR A 27 3.52 -18.27 6.67
N ASN A 28 4.73 -18.09 7.19
CA ASN A 28 4.97 -17.39 8.46
C ASN A 28 5.58 -16.00 8.27
N HIS A 29 5.91 -15.61 7.03
CA HIS A 29 6.34 -14.24 6.73
C HIS A 29 6.01 -13.84 5.29
N LEU A 30 5.97 -12.54 5.05
CA LEU A 30 6.02 -11.92 3.73
C LEU A 30 7.27 -11.04 3.71
N LEU A 31 8.10 -11.21 2.68
CA LEU A 31 9.31 -10.43 2.50
C LEU A 31 9.27 -9.78 1.12
N TYR A 32 9.40 -8.46 1.08
CA TYR A 32 9.51 -7.68 -0.13
C TYR A 32 10.66 -6.66 0.01
N ILE A 33 11.81 -6.97 -0.58
CA ILE A 33 13.05 -6.17 -0.45
C ILE A 33 13.44 -6.04 1.02
N ASP A 34 13.23 -4.88 1.64
CA ASP A 34 13.51 -4.57 3.04
C ASP A 34 12.26 -4.68 3.94
N ASP A 35 11.06 -4.63 3.34
CA ASP A 35 9.80 -4.78 4.05
C ASP A 35 9.56 -6.25 4.42
N LEU A 36 9.73 -6.57 5.71
CA LEU A 36 9.44 -7.89 6.29
C LEU A 36 8.20 -7.82 7.19
N LYS A 37 7.23 -8.70 6.95
CA LYS A 37 6.03 -8.87 7.78
C LYS A 37 5.97 -10.30 8.32
N LEU A 38 6.10 -10.45 9.63
CA LEU A 38 6.01 -11.75 10.32
C LEU A 38 4.55 -12.09 10.66
N LEU A 39 4.21 -13.37 10.57
CA LEU A 39 2.87 -13.91 10.81
C LEU A 39 2.98 -15.14 11.72
N ALA A 40 2.23 -15.10 12.82
CA ALA A 40 2.13 -16.19 13.78
C ALA A 40 0.72 -16.22 14.36
N LYS A 41 0.27 -17.42 14.79
CA LYS A 41 -1.01 -17.57 15.49
C LYS A 41 -0.90 -17.19 16.97
N ASP A 42 0.24 -17.53 17.56
CA ASP A 42 0.50 -17.37 18.99
C ASP A 42 1.50 -16.25 19.25
N GLU A 43 1.27 -15.47 20.31
CA GLU A 43 2.11 -14.33 20.66
C GLU A 43 3.53 -14.77 21.06
N GLU A 44 3.67 -15.95 21.68
CA GLU A 44 4.98 -16.51 22.02
C GLU A 44 5.81 -16.85 20.77
N VAL A 45 5.17 -17.41 19.73
CA VAL A 45 5.82 -17.71 18.46
C VAL A 45 6.22 -16.41 17.77
N MET A 46 5.36 -15.39 17.77
CA MET A 46 5.68 -14.07 17.24
C MET A 46 6.91 -13.46 17.90
N GLN A 47 7.00 -13.52 19.23
CA GLN A 47 8.14 -13.01 19.99
C GLN A 47 9.44 -13.75 19.63
N LYS A 48 9.38 -15.09 19.56
CA LYS A 48 10.55 -15.91 19.17
C LYS A 48 11.01 -15.57 17.75
N MET A 49 10.09 -15.47 16.80
CA MET A 49 10.39 -15.10 15.41
C MET A 49 10.99 -13.70 15.29
N THR A 50 10.50 -12.75 16.08
CA THR A 50 11.01 -11.37 16.11
C THR A 50 12.45 -11.34 16.60
N LYS A 51 12.76 -12.03 17.70
CA LYS A 51 14.14 -12.15 18.23
C LYS A 51 15.08 -12.83 17.25
N GLU A 52 14.64 -13.93 16.64
CA GLU A 52 15.42 -14.63 15.63
C GLU A 52 15.76 -13.74 14.42
N THR A 53 14.79 -12.92 14.01
CA THR A 53 14.96 -11.94 12.94
C THR A 53 15.93 -10.84 13.34
N GLU A 54 15.79 -10.27 14.53
CA GLU A 54 16.67 -9.22 15.06
C GLU A 54 18.11 -9.71 15.19
N GLU A 55 18.31 -10.91 15.74
CA GLU A 55 19.62 -11.56 15.83
C GLU A 55 20.21 -11.76 14.43
N TYR A 56 19.45 -12.35 13.50
CA TYR A 56 19.93 -12.56 12.14
C TYR A 56 20.34 -11.26 11.44
N LEU A 57 19.50 -10.22 11.53
CA LEU A 57 19.78 -8.91 10.93
C LEU A 57 21.05 -8.30 11.53
N THR A 58 21.21 -8.39 12.86
CA THR A 58 22.40 -7.89 13.56
C THR A 58 23.67 -8.60 13.07
N HIS A 59 23.64 -9.92 12.86
CA HIS A 59 24.79 -10.68 12.36
C HIS A 59 25.23 -10.27 10.95
N ILE A 60 24.29 -9.81 10.12
CA ILE A 60 24.60 -9.33 8.76
C ILE A 60 24.81 -7.81 8.70
N GLY A 61 24.87 -7.13 9.85
CA GLY A 61 25.13 -5.69 9.95
C GLY A 61 23.92 -4.80 9.65
N LEU A 62 22.69 -5.33 9.74
CA LEU A 62 21.44 -4.58 9.59
C LEU A 62 20.78 -4.34 10.95
N ILE A 63 20.04 -3.23 11.07
CA ILE A 63 19.35 -2.82 12.28
C ILE A 63 17.87 -2.58 11.95
N ILE A 64 16.97 -3.05 12.83
CA ILE A 64 15.54 -2.81 12.69
C ILE A 64 15.22 -1.35 13.00
N ASN A 65 14.48 -0.69 12.11
CA ASN A 65 14.02 0.67 12.33
C ASN A 65 12.68 0.67 13.06
N ARG A 66 12.72 0.80 14.39
CA ARG A 66 11.53 0.80 15.25
C ARG A 66 10.47 1.82 14.83
N ASP A 67 10.87 3.01 14.38
CA ASP A 67 9.93 4.08 13.98
C ASP A 67 9.20 3.76 12.68
N LYS A 68 9.80 2.92 11.83
CA LYS A 68 9.20 2.41 10.59
C LYS A 68 8.57 1.03 10.74
N SER A 69 8.76 0.35 11.87
CA SER A 69 8.19 -0.97 12.14
C SER A 69 6.96 -0.87 13.03
N ALA A 70 6.00 -1.76 12.82
CA ALA A 70 4.78 -1.83 13.62
C ALA A 70 4.46 -3.27 14.03
N THR A 71 3.86 -3.43 15.21
CA THR A 71 3.43 -4.72 15.74
C THR A 71 2.04 -4.62 16.37
N ASN A 72 1.31 -5.73 16.38
CA ASN A 72 0.06 -5.87 17.12
C ASN A 72 0.21 -6.70 18.42
N SER A 73 1.43 -7.13 18.74
CA SER A 73 1.80 -7.89 19.93
C SER A 73 2.54 -6.98 20.91
N SER A 74 2.08 -6.94 22.16
CA SER A 74 2.73 -6.14 23.21
C SER A 74 4.12 -6.69 23.56
N ARG A 75 4.33 -8.01 23.40
CA ARG A 75 5.63 -8.67 23.61
C ARG A 75 6.73 -8.27 22.64
N CYS A 76 6.38 -7.55 21.56
CA CYS A 76 7.32 -7.10 20.53
C CYS A 76 7.43 -5.56 20.47
N ALA A 77 6.92 -4.85 21.48
CA ALA A 77 6.87 -3.39 21.52
C ALA A 77 8.25 -2.71 21.64
N ASP A 78 9.26 -3.48 22.05
CA ASP A 78 10.65 -3.04 22.12
C ASP A 78 11.24 -2.86 20.71
N THR A 79 10.96 -3.81 19.81
CA THR A 79 11.50 -3.84 18.44
C THR A 79 10.67 -3.01 17.44
N ALA A 80 9.36 -2.88 17.66
CA ALA A 80 8.45 -2.20 16.74
C ALA A 80 7.38 -1.40 17.51
N ARG A 81 6.82 -0.35 16.89
CA ARG A 81 5.74 0.43 17.51
C ARG A 81 4.48 -0.42 17.65
N LEU A 82 3.91 -0.49 18.85
CA LEU A 82 2.63 -1.15 19.08
C LEU A 82 1.49 -0.37 18.42
N LEU A 83 0.65 -1.05 17.64
CA LEU A 83 -0.55 -0.48 17.03
C LEU A 83 -1.72 -0.53 18.02
N GLU A 84 -2.14 0.64 18.47
CA GLU A 84 -3.24 0.81 19.43
C GLU A 84 -4.52 1.35 18.76
N GLY A 85 -5.68 0.90 19.25
CA GLY A 85 -6.98 1.44 18.82
C GLY A 85 -7.19 1.49 17.29
N PRO A 86 -7.55 2.66 16.72
CA PRO A 86 -7.81 2.85 15.29
C PRO A 86 -6.54 3.10 14.47
N GLU A 87 -5.34 2.94 15.04
CA GLU A 87 -4.10 3.13 14.31
C GLU A 87 -3.98 2.17 13.12
N THR A 88 -3.33 2.67 12.08
CA THR A 88 -3.09 1.92 10.86
C THR A 88 -1.62 2.00 10.47
N TYR A 89 -1.16 0.94 9.82
CA TYR A 89 0.20 0.84 9.30
C TYR A 89 0.15 0.79 7.77
N LYS A 90 1.13 1.39 7.10
CA LYS A 90 1.23 1.37 5.64
C LYS A 90 2.22 0.27 5.24
N TYR A 91 1.71 -0.81 4.64
CA TYR A 91 2.50 -1.90 4.09
C TYR A 91 2.33 -1.95 2.57
N LEU A 92 3.42 -1.86 1.81
CA LEU A 92 3.41 -1.84 0.34
C LEU A 92 2.37 -0.90 -0.29
N GLY A 93 2.24 0.32 0.25
CA GLY A 93 1.27 1.29 -0.26
C GLY A 93 -0.18 1.10 0.21
N ILE A 94 -0.49 -0.02 0.88
CA ILE A 94 -1.81 -0.34 1.44
C ILE A 94 -1.83 0.01 2.92
N THR A 95 -2.90 0.67 3.34
CA THR A 95 -3.09 1.01 4.77
C THR A 95 -3.86 -0.11 5.44
N GLU A 96 -3.24 -0.76 6.42
CA GLU A 96 -3.78 -1.92 7.13
C GLU A 96 -4.05 -1.59 8.60
N THR A 97 -5.05 -2.25 9.18
CA THR A 97 -5.33 -2.23 10.61
C THR A 97 -4.45 -3.23 11.37
N ARG A 98 -4.48 -3.21 12.71
CA ARG A 98 -3.82 -4.23 13.56
C ARG A 98 -4.21 -5.69 13.25
N TYR A 99 -5.32 -5.90 12.56
CA TYR A 99 -5.82 -7.22 12.15
C TYR A 99 -5.39 -7.60 10.73
N SER A 100 -4.46 -6.85 10.12
CA SER A 100 -4.05 -7.02 8.71
C SER A 100 -5.20 -6.88 7.70
N SER A 101 -6.29 -6.20 8.08
CA SER A 101 -7.38 -5.86 7.16
C SER A 101 -7.17 -4.49 6.54
N VAL A 102 -7.58 -4.32 5.28
CA VAL A 102 -7.50 -3.04 4.58
C VAL A 102 -8.34 -1.99 5.32
N SER A 103 -7.75 -0.83 5.58
CA SER A 103 -8.42 0.29 6.23
C SER A 103 -9.52 0.86 5.34
N ARG A 104 -10.66 1.21 5.96
CA ARG A 104 -11.79 1.88 5.28
C ARG A 104 -11.39 3.22 4.64
N GLY A 105 -10.34 3.87 5.15
CA GLY A 105 -9.82 5.13 4.62
C GLY A 105 -9.04 4.99 3.30
N MET A 106 -8.75 3.77 2.84
CA MET A 106 -7.90 3.55 1.66
C MET A 106 -8.53 4.13 0.39
N TYR A 107 -9.85 3.99 0.22
CA TYR A 107 -10.56 4.59 -0.93
C TYR A 107 -10.39 6.11 -0.98
N SER A 108 -10.55 6.80 0.16
CA SER A 108 -10.36 8.25 0.24
C SER A 108 -8.94 8.66 -0.15
N ARG A 109 -7.93 7.89 0.28
CA ARG A 109 -6.51 8.13 -0.08
C ARG A 109 -6.26 7.96 -1.58
N ILE A 110 -6.87 6.94 -2.20
CA ILE A 110 -6.81 6.76 -3.67
C ILE A 110 -7.42 7.97 -4.38
N CYS A 111 -8.59 8.43 -3.92
CA CYS A 111 -9.21 9.64 -4.48
C CYS A 111 -8.32 10.88 -4.32
N GLU A 112 -7.72 11.08 -3.14
CA GLU A 112 -6.82 12.22 -2.86
C GLU A 112 -5.58 12.19 -3.75
N GLU A 113 -4.95 11.02 -3.93
CA GLU A 113 -3.78 10.87 -4.80
C GLU A 113 -4.14 11.19 -6.26
N ILE A 114 -5.29 10.72 -6.74
CA ILE A 114 -5.77 11.02 -8.10
C ILE A 114 -6.04 12.51 -8.25
N LYS A 115 -6.75 13.13 -7.29
CA LYS A 115 -6.99 14.58 -7.28
C LYS A 115 -5.69 15.36 -7.32
N LYS A 116 -4.70 14.96 -6.51
CA LYS A 116 -3.39 15.59 -6.46
C LYS A 116 -2.70 15.52 -7.83
N ARG A 117 -2.68 14.35 -8.47
CA ARG A 117 -2.09 14.16 -9.80
C ARG A 117 -2.81 14.96 -10.88
N VAL A 118 -4.14 15.00 -10.85
CA VAL A 118 -4.94 15.81 -11.79
C VAL A 118 -4.62 17.30 -11.62
N ASN A 119 -4.58 17.80 -10.39
CA ASN A 119 -4.23 19.19 -10.12
C ASN A 119 -2.81 19.52 -10.62
N MET A 120 -1.83 18.67 -10.33
CA MET A 120 -0.46 18.85 -10.85
C MET A 120 -0.41 18.91 -12.38
N LEU A 121 -1.23 18.12 -13.08
CA LEU A 121 -1.30 18.16 -14.54
C LEU A 121 -2.02 19.41 -15.06
N LEU A 122 -3.03 19.90 -14.34
CA LEU A 122 -3.74 21.13 -14.67
C LEU A 122 -2.88 22.38 -14.53
N ASP A 123 -1.86 22.33 -13.66
CA ASP A 123 -0.89 23.42 -13.49
C ASP A 123 0.22 23.42 -14.57
N THR A 124 0.18 22.49 -15.54
CA THR A 124 1.14 22.43 -16.66
C THR A 124 0.62 23.12 -17.91
N ASP A 125 1.54 23.57 -18.78
CA ASP A 125 1.22 24.19 -20.08
C ASP A 125 0.88 23.17 -21.20
N LEU A 126 0.33 22.01 -20.83
CA LEU A 126 -0.04 20.99 -21.81
C LEU A 126 -1.26 21.45 -22.64
N SER A 127 -1.18 21.25 -23.95
CA SER A 127 -2.37 21.36 -24.81
C SER A 127 -3.47 20.40 -24.34
N ALA A 128 -4.76 20.72 -24.55
CA ALA A 128 -5.86 19.88 -24.08
C ALA A 128 -5.69 18.40 -24.46
N LYS A 129 -5.29 18.11 -25.71
CA LYS A 129 -5.05 16.73 -26.17
C LYS A 129 -3.99 16.01 -25.33
N ASN A 130 -2.88 16.69 -25.04
CA ASN A 130 -1.80 16.11 -24.25
C ASN A 130 -2.15 16.03 -22.77
N LEU A 131 -2.89 17.01 -22.23
CA LEU A 131 -3.41 17.01 -20.88
C LEU A 131 -4.33 15.81 -20.62
N PHE A 132 -5.33 15.57 -21.48
CA PHE A 132 -6.22 14.41 -21.34
C PHE A 132 -5.46 13.09 -21.45
N ARG A 133 -4.47 13.01 -22.35
CA ARG A 133 -3.59 11.83 -22.42
C ARG A 133 -2.80 11.62 -21.13
N ALA A 134 -2.23 12.69 -20.57
CA ALA A 134 -1.48 12.63 -19.31
C ALA A 134 -2.37 12.22 -18.13
N VAL A 135 -3.59 12.76 -18.04
CA VAL A 135 -4.58 12.38 -17.00
C VAL A 135 -4.88 10.89 -17.08
N ASN A 136 -5.14 10.37 -18.29
CA ASN A 136 -5.44 8.95 -18.48
C ASN A 136 -4.25 8.04 -18.12
N GLN A 137 -3.02 8.46 -18.43
CA GLN A 137 -1.82 7.64 -18.22
C GLN A 137 -1.23 7.74 -16.81
N TYR A 138 -1.33 8.90 -16.17
CA TYR A 138 -0.66 9.17 -14.90
C TYR A 138 -1.62 9.20 -13.70
N ALA A 139 -2.78 9.85 -13.84
CA ALA A 139 -3.73 9.99 -12.74
C ALA A 139 -4.69 8.80 -12.65
N LEU A 140 -5.29 8.39 -13.77
CA LEU A 140 -6.29 7.31 -13.77
C LEU A 140 -5.70 5.89 -13.68
N THR A 141 -4.38 5.75 -13.75
CA THR A 141 -3.70 4.46 -13.55
C THR A 141 -3.48 4.12 -12.08
N VAL A 142 -3.66 5.07 -11.16
CA VAL A 142 -3.49 4.85 -9.71
C VAL A 142 -4.33 3.68 -9.18
N PRO A 143 -5.65 3.56 -9.50
CA PRO A 143 -6.46 2.46 -9.00
C PRO A 143 -5.96 1.08 -9.42
N ASN A 144 -5.25 0.97 -10.56
CA ASN A 144 -4.82 -0.32 -11.11
C ASN A 144 -3.96 -1.12 -10.13
N TYR A 145 -3.14 -0.45 -9.31
CA TYR A 145 -2.35 -1.10 -8.28
C TYR A 145 -3.20 -1.69 -7.14
N TYR A 146 -4.36 -1.10 -6.87
CA TYR A 146 -5.21 -1.43 -5.75
C TYR A 146 -6.38 -2.37 -6.11
N ILE A 147 -6.67 -2.54 -7.41
CA ILE A 147 -7.70 -3.46 -7.90
C ILE A 147 -7.39 -4.88 -7.42
N GLY A 148 -8.39 -5.56 -6.86
CA GLY A 148 -8.26 -6.92 -6.32
C GLY A 148 -7.76 -6.99 -4.86
N VAL A 149 -7.25 -5.89 -4.31
CA VAL A 149 -6.82 -5.82 -2.90
C VAL A 149 -7.74 -4.92 -2.08
N VAL A 150 -8.07 -3.74 -2.61
CA VAL A 150 -9.03 -2.83 -1.98
C VAL A 150 -10.43 -3.18 -2.53
N PRO A 151 -11.41 -3.48 -1.66
CA PRO A 151 -12.77 -3.79 -2.10
C PRO A 151 -13.45 -2.51 -2.59
N MET A 152 -13.27 -2.20 -3.87
CA MET A 152 -13.89 -1.07 -4.54
C MET A 152 -15.11 -1.53 -5.32
N GLU A 153 -16.25 -0.94 -5.01
CA GLU A 153 -17.52 -1.21 -5.67
C GLU A 153 -17.64 -0.45 -7.00
N PRO A 154 -18.42 -0.96 -7.98
CA PRO A 154 -18.62 -0.29 -9.29
C PRO A 154 -19.02 1.18 -9.18
N TYR A 155 -19.89 1.53 -8.22
CA TYR A 155 -20.33 2.92 -8.02
C TYR A 155 -19.20 3.85 -7.55
N GLN A 156 -18.17 3.32 -6.88
CA GLN A 156 -17.02 4.08 -6.42
C GLN A 156 -16.14 4.50 -7.61
N PHE A 157 -15.99 3.65 -8.61
CA PHE A 157 -15.32 4.01 -9.86
C PHE A 157 -16.08 5.12 -10.61
N ALA A 158 -17.41 5.03 -10.69
CA ALA A 158 -18.23 6.09 -11.29
C ALA A 158 -18.10 7.43 -10.54
N ARG A 159 -18.01 7.38 -9.21
CA ARG A 159 -17.78 8.56 -8.38
C ARG A 159 -16.39 9.17 -8.62
N LEU A 160 -15.36 8.34 -8.79
CA LEU A 160 -14.00 8.77 -9.11
C LEU A 160 -13.94 9.44 -10.49
N ASP A 161 -14.55 8.85 -11.51
CA ASP A 161 -14.63 9.47 -12.86
C ASP A 161 -15.33 10.83 -12.80
N ARG A 162 -16.48 10.91 -12.11
CA ARG A 162 -17.21 12.18 -11.93
C ARG A 162 -16.34 13.24 -11.24
N MET A 163 -15.65 12.85 -10.17
CA MET A 163 -14.74 13.72 -9.44
C MET A 163 -13.64 14.31 -10.34
N VAL A 164 -13.00 13.48 -11.17
CA VAL A 164 -11.97 13.95 -12.11
C VAL A 164 -12.58 14.89 -13.14
N ARG A 165 -13.73 14.55 -13.73
CA ARG A 165 -14.42 15.43 -14.69
C ARG A 165 -14.79 16.79 -14.08
N THR A 166 -15.26 16.80 -12.84
CA THR A 166 -15.57 18.05 -12.11
C THR A 166 -14.33 18.94 -11.99
N GLN A 167 -13.18 18.38 -11.59
CA GLN A 167 -11.92 19.15 -11.50
C GLN A 167 -11.47 19.73 -12.84
N LEU A 168 -11.53 18.92 -13.90
CA LEU A 168 -11.19 19.35 -15.26
C LEU A 168 -12.13 20.46 -15.76
N TYR A 169 -13.42 20.38 -15.41
CA TYR A 169 -14.41 21.40 -15.77
C TYR A 169 -14.16 22.71 -15.03
N GLU A 170 -13.99 22.68 -13.71
CA GLU A 170 -13.76 23.85 -12.85
C GLU A 170 -12.52 24.65 -13.27
N LYS A 171 -11.46 23.95 -13.67
CA LYS A 171 -10.21 24.57 -14.15
C LYS A 171 -10.23 24.93 -15.63
N GLY A 172 -11.36 24.73 -16.31
CA GLY A 172 -11.51 25.13 -17.71
C GLY A 172 -10.65 24.32 -18.68
N ALA A 173 -10.32 23.06 -18.35
CA ALA A 173 -9.39 22.24 -19.13
C ALA A 173 -9.80 22.08 -20.60
N HIS A 174 -11.11 22.09 -20.85
CA HIS A 174 -11.74 22.04 -22.17
C HIS A 174 -11.47 23.29 -23.04
N LYS A 175 -11.05 24.40 -22.42
CA LYS A 175 -10.74 25.67 -23.08
C LYS A 175 -9.27 25.78 -23.47
N HIS A 176 -8.39 24.87 -23.03
CA HIS A 176 -6.99 24.87 -23.45
C HIS A 176 -6.93 24.56 -24.95
N CYS A 177 -6.63 25.56 -25.76
CA CYS A 177 -6.49 25.39 -27.20
C CYS A 177 -5.40 24.36 -27.54
N ALA A 178 -5.66 23.54 -28.55
CA ALA A 178 -4.66 22.65 -29.12
C ALA A 178 -3.69 23.47 -29.99
N ASN A 179 -2.75 24.18 -29.37
CA ASN A 179 -1.78 25.10 -29.98
C ASN A 179 -2.38 26.38 -30.61
N ILE A 180 -1.93 27.54 -30.13
CA ILE A 180 -1.98 28.82 -30.86
C ILE A 180 -0.59 29.12 -31.50
N SER A 181 0.45 28.37 -31.11
CA SER A 181 1.84 28.57 -31.54
C SER A 181 2.26 27.77 -32.78
N ARG A 182 1.32 27.51 -33.69
CA ARG A 182 1.63 27.32 -35.13
C ARG A 182 1.07 28.53 -35.88
N LEU A 183 1.77 29.65 -35.75
CA LEU A 183 1.73 30.77 -36.69
C LEU A 183 3.00 30.69 -37.53
#